data_AF-A0A625TXK5-F1
#
_entry.id   AF-A0A625TXK5-F1
#
_cell.length_a   1.000
_cell.length_b   1.000
_cell.length_c   1.000
_cell.angle_alpha   90.00
_cell.angle_beta   90.00
_cell.angle_gamma   90.00
#
_symmetry.space_group_name_H-M   'P 1'
#
loop_
_entity.id
_entity.type
_entity.pdbx_description
1 polymer ?
#
loop_
_entity_poly.entity_id
_entity_poly.type
_entity_poly.pdbx_seq_one_letter_code
_entity_poly.pdbx_strand_id
1 'polypeptide(L)'
;DKLYTVNKLCKEKASVFEQAGGFKSLKILIMTYQKKLEEYSQLSSLIKKFEEFDSKWKLKKSERSSMIISLDLSIMDNETTIESFEETILSMHEYVFGNRKCSFEIKATEKKEIISMDLRIDDDGSHSNEREKVFFYDLALLLTEETFERHPGLLIHDNIFDVDQDTLIKSLNYLAEKSSCLNDAQYILTLNSDEISEIDKRELKLDINFFKRASLTKTSRFLGRRYQEKSRS
;
A
#
# COMPACT_ATOMS: atom_id res chain seq x y z
N ASP A 1 17.81 -19.03 48.25
CA ASP A 1 18.21 -19.79 49.45
C ASP A 1 18.93 -21.11 49.20
N LYS A 2 18.34 -22.14 48.58
CA LYS A 2 19.04 -23.45 48.39
C LYS A 2 20.37 -23.38 47.61
N LEU A 3 20.49 -22.48 46.63
CA LEU A 3 21.69 -22.29 45.81
C LEU A 3 22.88 -21.68 46.58
N TYR A 4 22.59 -20.80 47.56
CA TYR A 4 23.61 -20.18 48.40
C TYR A 4 24.21 -21.19 49.38
N THR A 5 23.36 -22.05 49.95
CA THR A 5 23.76 -23.12 50.87
C THR A 5 24.64 -24.17 50.18
N VAL A 6 24.34 -24.54 48.94
CA VAL A 6 25.16 -25.46 48.14
C VAL A 6 26.51 -24.84 47.78
N ASN A 7 26.54 -23.56 47.42
CA ASN A 7 27.78 -22.85 47.08
C ASN A 7 28.72 -22.72 48.30
N LYS A 8 28.16 -22.46 49.48
CA LYS A 8 28.91 -22.43 50.76
C LYS A 8 29.50 -23.81 51.11
N LEU A 9 28.70 -24.88 50.99
CA LEU A 9 29.15 -26.25 51.23
C LEU A 9 30.24 -26.69 50.24
N CYS A 10 30.18 -26.28 48.98
CA CYS A 10 31.23 -26.55 48.00
C CYS A 10 32.53 -25.80 48.31
N LYS A 11 32.45 -24.53 48.74
CA LYS A 11 33.63 -23.74 49.15
C LYS A 11 34.29 -24.29 50.42
N GLU A 12 33.51 -24.63 51.43
CA GLU A 12 34.02 -25.24 52.67
C GLU A 12 34.69 -26.58 52.38
N LYS A 13 34.06 -27.44 51.57
CA LYS A 13 34.67 -28.71 51.19
C LYS A 13 35.95 -28.51 50.38
N ALA A 14 35.98 -27.59 49.41
CA ALA A 14 37.17 -27.31 48.61
C ALA A 14 38.41 -26.88 49.44
N SER A 15 38.20 -26.14 50.54
CA SER A 15 39.30 -25.69 51.42
C SER A 15 40.00 -26.81 52.19
N VAL A 16 39.30 -27.90 52.48
CA VAL A 16 39.84 -29.07 53.18
C VAL A 16 40.67 -29.97 52.25
N PHE A 17 40.50 -29.84 50.93
CA PHE A 17 41.11 -30.73 49.93
C PHE A 17 42.47 -30.26 49.37
N GLU A 18 43.02 -29.11 49.78
CA GLU A 18 44.29 -28.58 49.23
C GLU A 18 45.57 -29.18 49.84
N GLN A 19 45.47 -30.01 50.89
CA GLN A 19 46.64 -30.51 51.64
C GLN A 19 47.26 -31.84 51.14
N ALA A 20 46.66 -32.53 50.15
CA ALA A 20 47.21 -33.80 49.63
C ALA A 20 47.43 -33.73 48.11
N GLY A 21 48.65 -34.02 47.64
CA GLY A 21 49.08 -33.88 46.24
C GLY A 21 48.40 -34.76 45.19
N GLY A 22 47.38 -35.56 45.53
CA GLY A 22 46.61 -36.41 44.61
C GLY A 22 45.39 -35.75 43.97
N PHE A 23 45.13 -34.46 44.23
CA PHE A 23 43.80 -33.84 44.07
C PHE A 23 43.65 -32.87 42.88
N LYS A 24 44.67 -32.72 42.02
CA LYS A 24 44.54 -31.89 40.79
C LYS A 24 43.39 -32.38 39.89
N SER A 25 43.24 -33.69 39.74
CA SER A 25 42.16 -34.32 38.96
C SER A 25 40.77 -34.03 39.55
N LEU A 26 40.62 -34.08 40.88
CA LEU A 26 39.35 -33.78 41.56
C LEU A 26 39.01 -32.28 41.46
N LYS A 27 39.98 -31.39 41.61
CA LYS A 27 39.80 -29.94 41.43
C LYS A 27 39.36 -29.61 40.00
N ILE A 28 39.99 -30.24 38.99
CA ILE A 28 39.58 -30.11 37.57
C ILE A 28 38.16 -30.64 37.35
N LEU A 29 37.80 -31.77 37.97
CA LEU A 29 36.45 -32.34 37.87
C LEU A 29 35.38 -31.41 38.47
N ILE A 30 35.65 -30.83 39.65
CA ILE A 30 34.74 -29.87 40.30
C ILE A 30 34.58 -28.60 39.44
N MET A 31 35.68 -28.05 38.92
CA MET A 31 35.63 -26.88 38.03
C MET A 31 34.87 -27.19 36.73
N THR A 32 35.08 -28.36 36.15
CA THR A 32 34.37 -28.80 34.94
C THR A 32 32.88 -28.99 35.21
N TYR A 33 32.53 -29.54 36.38
CA TYR A 33 31.14 -29.68 36.81
C TYR A 33 30.47 -28.33 37.04
N GLN A 34 31.13 -27.38 37.71
CA GLN A 34 30.63 -26.01 37.90
C GLN A 34 30.40 -25.31 36.56
N LYS A 35 31.36 -25.41 35.63
CA LYS A 35 31.21 -24.86 34.28
C LYS A 35 30.01 -25.48 33.55
N LYS A 36 29.84 -26.81 33.61
CA LYS A 36 28.67 -27.48 33.04
C LYS A 36 27.35 -27.07 33.70
N LEU A 37 27.36 -26.79 35.01
CA LEU A 37 26.19 -26.31 35.74
C LEU A 37 25.81 -24.88 35.29
N GLU A 38 26.79 -24.00 35.11
CA GLU A 38 26.59 -22.66 34.57
C GLU A 38 26.08 -22.70 33.13
N GLU A 39 26.70 -23.52 32.27
CA GLU A 39 26.25 -23.77 30.89
C GLU A 39 24.80 -24.30 30.87
N TYR A 40 24.46 -25.24 31.75
CA TYR A 40 23.10 -25.76 31.87
C TYR A 40 22.12 -24.66 32.32
N SER A 41 22.49 -23.83 33.29
CA SER A 41 21.65 -22.72 33.75
C SER A 41 21.43 -21.69 32.64
N GLN A 42 22.46 -21.38 31.85
CA GLN A 42 22.36 -20.48 30.71
C GLN A 42 21.44 -21.08 29.64
N LEU A 43 21.63 -22.35 29.29
CA LEU A 43 20.80 -23.04 28.31
C LEU A 43 19.32 -23.11 28.74
N SER A 44 19.07 -23.43 30.02
CA SER A 44 17.72 -23.42 30.58
C SER A 44 17.07 -22.03 30.50
N SER A 45 17.83 -20.97 30.77
CA SER A 45 17.32 -19.60 30.60
C SER A 45 17.02 -19.26 29.13
N LEU A 46 17.82 -19.75 28.18
CA LEU A 46 17.57 -19.54 26.75
C LEU A 46 16.32 -20.29 26.28
N ILE A 47 16.11 -21.53 26.74
CA ILE A 47 14.90 -22.32 26.45
C ILE A 47 13.67 -21.58 26.97
N LYS A 48 13.71 -21.09 28.22
CA LYS A 48 12.58 -20.35 28.79
C LYS A 48 12.26 -19.08 27.98
N LYS A 49 13.29 -18.31 27.59
CA LYS A 49 13.09 -17.14 26.71
C LYS A 49 12.49 -17.52 25.38
N PHE A 50 12.93 -18.63 24.78
CA PHE A 50 12.38 -19.14 23.54
C PHE A 50 10.89 -19.50 23.68
N GLU A 51 10.49 -20.21 24.73
CA GLU A 51 9.09 -20.54 25.02
C GLU A 51 8.22 -19.28 25.23
N GLU A 52 8.75 -18.28 25.94
CA GLU A 52 8.08 -16.98 26.12
C GLU A 52 7.90 -16.25 24.78
N PHE A 53 8.92 -16.24 23.91
CA PHE A 53 8.82 -15.63 22.58
C PHE A 53 7.87 -16.38 21.65
N ASP A 54 7.90 -17.72 21.67
CA ASP A 54 6.98 -18.56 20.89
C ASP A 54 5.52 -18.31 21.31
N SER A 55 5.27 -18.22 22.62
CA SER A 55 3.94 -17.91 23.16
C SER A 55 3.46 -16.53 22.74
N LYS A 56 4.31 -15.50 22.85
CA LYS A 56 4.00 -14.13 22.39
C LYS A 56 3.76 -14.08 20.88
N TRP A 57 4.54 -14.81 20.09
CA TRP A 57 4.36 -14.90 18.65
C TRP A 57 3.02 -15.53 18.28
N LYS A 58 2.63 -16.63 18.94
CA LYS A 58 1.32 -17.28 18.77
C LYS A 58 0.17 -16.32 19.08
N LEU A 59 0.25 -15.58 20.18
CA LEU A 59 -0.75 -14.58 20.55
C LEU A 59 -0.86 -13.48 19.48
N LYS A 60 0.28 -12.89 19.07
CA LYS A 60 0.29 -11.84 18.04
C LYS A 60 -0.22 -12.32 16.68
N LYS A 61 0.08 -13.57 16.32
CA LYS A 61 -0.45 -14.20 15.12
C LYS A 61 -1.97 -14.34 15.19
N SER A 62 -2.51 -14.76 16.34
CA SER A 62 -3.96 -14.86 16.55
C SER A 62 -4.65 -13.50 16.49
N GLU A 63 -4.09 -12.48 17.16
CA GLU A 63 -4.61 -11.10 17.11
C GLU A 63 -4.66 -10.59 15.66
N ARG A 64 -3.61 -10.85 14.87
CA ARG A 64 -3.57 -10.49 13.45
C ARG A 64 -4.70 -11.16 12.67
N SER A 65 -4.91 -12.47 12.82
CA SER A 65 -5.99 -13.17 12.14
C SER A 65 -7.37 -12.62 12.52
N SER A 66 -7.59 -12.27 13.80
CA SER A 66 -8.85 -11.63 14.23
C SER A 66 -9.07 -10.26 13.60
N MET A 67 -8.01 -9.45 13.46
CA MET A 67 -8.10 -8.15 12.78
C MET A 67 -8.40 -8.29 11.27
N ILE A 68 -7.85 -9.31 10.60
CA ILE A 68 -8.15 -9.58 9.18
C ILE A 68 -9.64 -9.93 9.02
N ILE A 69 -10.18 -10.79 9.89
CA ILE A 69 -11.62 -11.13 9.86
C ILE A 69 -12.48 -9.88 10.08
N SER A 70 -12.10 -9.01 11.02
CA SER A 70 -12.81 -7.75 11.25
C SER A 70 -12.79 -6.83 10.01
N LEU A 71 -11.71 -6.88 9.23
CA LEU A 71 -11.58 -6.11 8.00
C LEU A 71 -12.45 -6.69 6.88
N ASP A 72 -12.48 -8.00 6.73
CA ASP A 72 -13.40 -8.67 5.80
C ASP A 72 -14.86 -8.35 6.11
N LEU A 73 -15.25 -8.39 7.39
CA LEU A 73 -16.60 -7.96 7.80
C LEU A 73 -16.85 -6.49 7.45
N SER A 74 -15.87 -5.61 7.63
CA SER A 74 -16.01 -4.20 7.26
C SER A 74 -16.16 -4.03 5.74
N ILE A 75 -15.48 -4.84 4.93
CA ILE A 75 -15.64 -4.84 3.47
C ILE A 75 -17.05 -5.29 3.09
N MET A 76 -17.54 -6.38 3.69
CA MET A 76 -18.90 -6.87 3.47
C MET A 76 -19.98 -5.85 3.89
N ASP A 77 -19.80 -5.18 5.03
CA ASP A 77 -20.73 -4.14 5.49
C ASP A 77 -20.81 -2.94 4.52
N ASN A 78 -19.77 -2.72 3.71
CA ASN A 78 -19.69 -1.66 2.71
C ASN A 78 -19.88 -2.17 1.27
N GLU A 79 -20.38 -3.40 1.08
CA GLU A 79 -20.58 -4.03 -0.24
C GLU A 79 -21.42 -3.13 -1.16
N THR A 80 -22.50 -2.53 -0.64
CA THR A 80 -23.35 -1.59 -1.39
C THR A 80 -22.59 -0.36 -1.92
N THR A 81 -21.64 0.19 -1.15
CA THR A 81 -20.79 1.30 -1.59
C THR A 81 -19.81 0.84 -2.66
N ILE A 82 -19.25 -0.37 -2.52
CA ILE A 82 -18.33 -0.96 -3.49
C ILE A 82 -19.07 -1.21 -4.82
N GLU A 83 -20.29 -1.75 -4.78
CA GLU A 83 -21.14 -1.97 -5.96
C GLU A 83 -21.52 -0.66 -6.65
N SER A 84 -21.91 0.38 -5.90
CA SER A 84 -22.19 1.73 -6.42
C SER A 84 -20.97 2.33 -7.14
N PHE A 85 -19.80 2.18 -6.53
CA PHE A 85 -18.53 2.61 -7.10
C PHE A 85 -18.16 1.82 -8.36
N GLU A 86 -18.31 0.49 -8.34
CA GLU A 86 -18.07 -0.37 -9.49
C GLU A 86 -19.01 -0.04 -10.65
N GLU A 87 -20.31 0.20 -10.40
CA GLU A 87 -21.26 0.61 -11.44
C GLU A 87 -20.88 1.97 -12.05
N THR A 88 -20.32 2.88 -11.26
CA THR A 88 -19.79 4.15 -11.76
C THR A 88 -18.65 3.90 -12.76
N ILE A 89 -17.69 3.05 -12.40
CA ILE A 89 -16.58 2.65 -13.28
C ILE A 89 -17.11 1.94 -14.54
N LEU A 90 -18.07 1.03 -14.40
CA LEU A 90 -18.71 0.32 -15.52
C LEU A 90 -19.37 1.30 -16.50
N SER A 91 -20.07 2.31 -15.98
CA SER A 91 -20.71 3.35 -16.80
C SER A 91 -19.68 4.19 -17.58
N MET A 92 -18.54 4.47 -16.95
CA MET A 92 -17.43 5.19 -17.58
C MET A 92 -16.81 4.36 -18.70
N HIS A 93 -16.49 3.10 -18.41
CA HIS A 93 -15.89 2.17 -19.35
C HIS A 93 -16.82 1.92 -20.54
N GLU A 94 -18.13 1.79 -20.31
CA GLU A 94 -19.13 1.67 -21.37
C GLU A 94 -19.16 2.89 -22.28
N TYR A 95 -19.07 4.09 -21.71
CA TYR A 95 -19.08 5.32 -22.49
C TYR A 95 -17.82 5.48 -23.36
N VAL A 96 -16.64 5.16 -22.80
CA VAL A 96 -15.35 5.34 -23.49
C VAL A 96 -15.06 4.20 -24.48
N PHE A 97 -15.28 2.95 -24.07
CA PHE A 97 -14.91 1.77 -24.87
C PHE A 97 -16.09 1.03 -25.51
N GLY A 98 -17.34 1.45 -25.24
CA GLY A 98 -18.54 0.83 -25.80
C GLY A 98 -18.87 -0.54 -25.21
N ASN A 99 -18.26 -0.92 -24.09
CA ASN A 99 -18.49 -2.21 -23.43
C ASN A 99 -18.31 -2.11 -21.91
N ARG A 100 -18.85 -3.08 -21.15
CA ARG A 100 -18.80 -3.13 -19.68
C ARG A 100 -17.80 -4.17 -19.14
N LYS A 101 -16.66 -4.38 -19.82
CA LYS A 101 -15.67 -5.36 -19.39
C LYS A 101 -14.64 -4.74 -18.44
N CYS A 102 -15.11 -4.31 -17.28
CA CYS A 102 -14.25 -3.94 -16.18
C CYS A 102 -14.78 -4.55 -14.88
N SER A 103 -13.93 -4.62 -13.86
CA SER A 103 -14.30 -5.10 -12.54
C SER A 103 -13.50 -4.38 -11.47
N PHE A 104 -14.12 -4.12 -10.33
CA PHE A 104 -13.47 -3.54 -9.17
C PHE A 104 -13.73 -4.39 -7.94
N GLU A 105 -12.66 -4.81 -7.25
CA GLU A 105 -12.79 -5.69 -6.09
C GLU A 105 -11.88 -5.23 -4.95
N ILE A 106 -12.38 -5.34 -3.72
CA ILE A 106 -11.62 -5.10 -2.49
C ILE A 106 -11.59 -6.39 -1.66
N LYS A 107 -10.40 -6.83 -1.25
CA LYS A 107 -10.21 -8.06 -0.47
C LYS A 107 -9.26 -7.83 0.71
N ALA A 108 -9.56 -8.38 1.88
CA ALA A 108 -8.52 -8.52 2.90
C ALA A 108 -7.60 -9.71 2.57
N THR A 109 -6.31 -9.58 2.86
CA THR A 109 -5.34 -10.65 2.63
C THR A 109 -4.43 -10.88 3.83
N GLU A 110 -3.93 -12.10 3.96
CA GLU A 110 -2.94 -12.46 5.00
C GLU A 110 -1.50 -12.06 4.63
N LYS A 111 -1.29 -11.40 3.48
CA LYS A 111 0.03 -10.96 3.01
C LYS A 111 0.47 -9.67 3.71
N LYS A 112 1.61 -9.11 3.28
CA LYS A 112 2.10 -7.82 3.79
C LYS A 112 1.12 -6.68 3.49
N GLU A 113 0.49 -6.71 2.33
CA GLU A 113 -0.60 -5.82 1.94
C GLU A 113 -1.91 -6.42 2.46
N ILE A 114 -2.41 -5.86 3.56
CA ILE A 114 -3.58 -6.40 4.28
C ILE A 114 -4.86 -6.17 3.50
N ILE A 115 -4.91 -5.15 2.64
CA ILE A 115 -6.01 -4.85 1.73
C ILE A 115 -5.46 -4.91 0.30
N SER A 116 -6.11 -5.71 -0.54
CA SER A 116 -5.94 -5.71 -2.00
C SER A 116 -7.10 -4.95 -2.62
N MET A 117 -6.79 -4.03 -3.53
CA MET A 117 -7.78 -3.35 -4.37
C MET A 117 -7.40 -3.64 -5.81
N ASP A 118 -8.29 -4.29 -6.54
CA ASP A 118 -8.02 -4.81 -7.87
C ASP A 118 -9.02 -4.18 -8.86
N LEU A 119 -8.54 -3.20 -9.64
CA LEU A 119 -9.26 -2.64 -10.78
C LEU A 119 -8.75 -3.27 -12.08
N ARG A 120 -9.66 -3.92 -12.82
CA ARG A 120 -9.37 -4.50 -14.13
C ARG A 120 -10.24 -3.83 -15.19
N ILE A 121 -9.66 -3.54 -16.34
CA ILE A 121 -10.33 -3.03 -17.52
C ILE A 121 -9.94 -3.91 -18.72
N ASP A 122 -10.78 -3.97 -19.76
CA ASP A 122 -10.43 -4.69 -20.99
C ASP A 122 -9.14 -4.11 -21.58
N ASP A 123 -8.37 -4.93 -22.28
CA ASP A 123 -7.06 -4.59 -22.86
C ASP A 123 -5.85 -4.53 -21.89
N ASP A 124 -5.96 -4.90 -20.61
CA ASP A 124 -5.00 -4.88 -19.45
C ASP A 124 -3.46 -5.14 -19.60
N GLY A 125 -2.81 -4.84 -20.74
CA GLY A 125 -1.40 -5.14 -21.03
C GLY A 125 -0.61 -3.99 -21.66
N SER A 126 -1.23 -2.83 -21.92
CA SER A 126 -0.57 -1.65 -22.51
C SER A 126 -0.31 -0.56 -21.45
N HIS A 127 0.73 0.27 -21.63
CA HIS A 127 1.02 1.40 -20.74
C HIS A 127 -0.09 2.49 -20.75
N SER A 128 -0.90 2.56 -21.81
CA SER A 128 -2.08 3.42 -21.92
C SER A 128 -3.12 3.07 -20.86
N ASN A 129 -3.26 1.76 -20.61
CA ASN A 129 -4.38 1.20 -19.86
C ASN A 129 -4.20 1.43 -18.36
N GLU A 130 -2.96 1.52 -17.87
CA GLU A 130 -2.69 1.90 -16.48
C GLU A 130 -3.09 3.36 -16.18
N ARG A 131 -2.90 4.28 -17.13
CA ARG A 131 -3.35 5.68 -16.95
C ARG A 131 -4.86 5.81 -17.03
N GLU A 132 -5.50 5.01 -17.87
CA GLU A 132 -6.96 4.92 -17.96
C GLU A 132 -7.57 4.36 -16.68
N LYS A 133 -6.97 3.34 -16.07
CA LYS A 133 -7.39 2.84 -14.74
C LYS A 133 -7.32 3.94 -13.69
N VAL A 134 -6.22 4.70 -13.65
CA VAL A 134 -6.07 5.84 -12.73
C VAL A 134 -7.16 6.87 -13.00
N PHE A 135 -7.38 7.24 -14.26
CA PHE A 135 -8.44 8.16 -14.64
C PHE A 135 -9.83 7.68 -14.20
N PHE A 136 -10.15 6.40 -14.42
CA PHE A 136 -11.44 5.82 -14.04
C PHE A 136 -11.62 5.77 -12.53
N TYR A 137 -10.60 5.32 -11.81
CA TYR A 137 -10.64 5.24 -10.36
C TYR A 137 -10.81 6.63 -9.72
N ASP A 138 -9.95 7.59 -10.09
CA ASP A 138 -9.94 8.92 -9.49
C ASP A 138 -11.22 9.70 -9.81
N LEU A 139 -11.76 9.56 -11.03
CA LEU A 139 -13.01 10.19 -11.38
C LEU A 139 -14.23 9.49 -10.75
N ALA A 140 -14.22 8.16 -10.63
CA ALA A 140 -15.28 7.45 -9.92
C ALA A 140 -15.34 7.87 -8.43
N LEU A 141 -14.19 8.14 -7.80
CA LEU A 141 -14.14 8.67 -6.43
C LEU A 141 -14.81 10.04 -6.29
N LEU A 142 -14.86 10.82 -7.37
CA LEU A 142 -15.55 12.10 -7.43
C LEU A 142 -17.03 11.99 -7.80
N LEU A 143 -17.41 10.98 -8.57
CA LEU A 143 -18.76 10.87 -9.16
C LEU A 143 -19.70 9.97 -8.35
N THR A 144 -19.17 9.06 -7.54
CA THR A 144 -19.98 8.20 -6.66
C THR A 144 -20.33 8.96 -5.37
N GLU A 145 -21.62 9.02 -5.03
CA GLU A 145 -22.14 9.82 -3.92
C GLU A 145 -21.47 9.45 -2.58
N GLU A 146 -21.37 8.16 -2.29
CA GLU A 146 -20.84 7.63 -1.03
C GLU A 146 -19.34 7.88 -0.84
N THR A 147 -18.59 8.00 -1.93
CA THR A 147 -17.14 8.29 -1.89
C THR A 147 -16.87 9.79 -1.93
N PHE A 148 -17.71 10.55 -2.64
CA PHE A 148 -17.60 12.00 -2.76
C PHE A 148 -17.65 12.70 -1.41
N GLU A 149 -18.50 12.26 -0.47
CA GLU A 149 -18.57 12.82 0.89
C GLU A 149 -17.23 12.81 1.64
N ARG A 150 -16.35 11.87 1.28
CA ARG A 150 -15.01 11.71 1.88
C ARG A 150 -13.89 12.20 0.97
N HIS A 151 -14.22 12.72 -0.21
CA HIS A 151 -13.27 13.22 -1.18
C HIS A 151 -12.94 14.70 -0.91
N PRO A 152 -11.68 15.15 -1.06
CA PRO A 152 -11.30 16.56 -0.85
C PRO A 152 -11.88 17.55 -1.88
N GLY A 153 -12.69 17.09 -2.83
CA GLY A 153 -13.25 17.90 -3.92
C GLY A 153 -12.20 18.50 -4.88
N LEU A 154 -10.94 18.07 -4.85
CA LEU A 154 -9.88 18.55 -5.74
C LEU A 154 -9.19 17.36 -6.41
N LEU A 155 -9.12 17.36 -7.73
CA LEU A 155 -8.39 16.38 -8.53
C LEU A 155 -7.50 17.10 -9.54
N ILE A 156 -6.26 16.63 -9.68
CA ILE A 156 -5.30 17.19 -10.62
C ILE A 156 -4.65 16.04 -11.38
N HIS A 157 -4.81 16.02 -12.69
CA HIS A 157 -4.16 15.07 -13.58
C HIS A 157 -3.16 15.79 -14.48
N ASP A 158 -1.91 15.33 -14.44
CA ASP A 158 -0.86 15.80 -15.33
C ASP A 158 -0.64 14.78 -16.46
N ASN A 159 -0.99 15.16 -17.69
CA ASN A 159 -0.79 14.35 -18.89
C ASN A 159 -1.30 12.90 -18.76
N ILE A 160 -2.48 12.73 -18.15
CA ILE A 160 -3.09 11.42 -17.91
C ILE A 160 -3.54 10.75 -19.21
N PHE A 161 -3.95 11.56 -20.19
CA PHE A 161 -4.38 11.07 -21.50
C PHE A 161 -3.19 10.99 -22.46
N ASP A 162 -2.49 9.86 -22.43
CA ASP A 162 -1.49 9.46 -23.42
C ASP A 162 -2.03 8.20 -24.10
N VAL A 163 -3.20 8.42 -24.71
CA VAL A 163 -4.12 7.42 -25.26
C VAL A 163 -4.42 7.81 -26.70
N ASP A 164 -5.08 6.94 -27.46
CA ASP A 164 -5.50 7.30 -28.81
C ASP A 164 -6.55 8.43 -28.80
N GLN A 165 -6.68 9.15 -29.91
CA GLN A 165 -7.55 10.31 -30.00
C GLN A 165 -9.03 10.01 -29.73
N ASP A 166 -9.54 8.85 -30.13
CA ASP A 166 -10.94 8.50 -29.92
C ASP A 166 -11.22 8.32 -28.42
N THR A 167 -10.33 7.63 -27.71
CA THR A 167 -10.39 7.48 -26.25
C THR A 167 -10.30 8.82 -25.52
N LEU A 168 -9.40 9.72 -25.95
CA LEU A 168 -9.29 11.09 -25.40
C LEU A 168 -10.59 11.88 -25.59
N ILE A 169 -11.13 11.90 -26.82
CA ILE A 169 -12.37 12.64 -27.15
C ILE A 169 -13.54 12.12 -26.33
N LYS A 170 -13.71 10.80 -26.23
CA LYS A 170 -14.77 10.20 -25.42
C LYS A 170 -14.61 10.48 -23.94
N SER A 171 -13.39 10.42 -23.41
CA SER A 171 -13.11 10.76 -22.01
C SER A 171 -13.45 12.22 -21.69
N LEU A 172 -13.05 13.14 -22.58
CA LEU A 172 -13.40 14.55 -22.46
C LEU A 172 -14.93 14.79 -22.57
N ASN A 173 -15.59 14.10 -23.50
CA ASN A 173 -17.04 14.19 -23.65
C ASN A 173 -17.79 13.65 -22.43
N TYR A 174 -17.29 12.58 -21.80
CA TYR A 174 -17.84 12.07 -20.55
C TYR A 174 -17.78 13.12 -19.44
N LEU A 175 -16.62 13.79 -19.29
CA LEU A 175 -16.45 14.89 -18.34
C LEU A 175 -17.42 16.05 -18.60
N ALA A 176 -17.68 16.37 -19.88
CA ALA A 176 -18.65 17.40 -20.24
C ALA A 176 -20.07 17.03 -19.79
N GLU A 177 -20.49 15.77 -20.00
CA GLU A 177 -21.81 15.29 -19.59
C GLU A 177 -21.97 15.24 -18.07
N LYS A 178 -20.89 14.92 -17.34
CA LYS A 178 -20.87 14.87 -15.88
C LYS A 178 -20.50 16.20 -15.21
N SER A 179 -20.34 17.27 -15.98
CA SER A 179 -19.95 18.58 -15.44
C SER A 179 -20.89 19.11 -14.36
N SER A 180 -22.19 18.83 -14.45
CA SER A 180 -23.18 19.20 -13.43
C SER A 180 -22.99 18.48 -12.10
N CYS A 181 -22.48 17.25 -12.12
CA CYS A 181 -22.15 16.48 -10.93
C CYS A 181 -20.85 16.97 -10.27
N LEU A 182 -20.01 17.70 -11.01
CA LEU A 182 -18.72 18.22 -10.55
C LEU A 182 -18.79 19.67 -10.04
N ASN A 183 -19.98 20.23 -9.84
CA ASN A 183 -20.14 21.63 -9.43
C ASN A 183 -19.51 21.94 -8.05
N ASP A 184 -19.48 20.95 -7.16
CA ASP A 184 -18.90 21.07 -5.81
C ASP A 184 -17.43 20.61 -5.77
N ALA A 185 -16.82 20.36 -6.94
CA ALA A 185 -15.44 19.91 -7.08
C ALA A 185 -14.65 20.79 -8.05
N GLN A 186 -13.33 20.74 -7.90
CA GLN A 186 -12.37 21.32 -8.83
C GLN A 186 -11.56 20.20 -9.47
N TYR A 187 -11.72 20.02 -10.77
CA TYR A 187 -10.88 19.15 -11.57
C TYR A 187 -9.97 19.96 -12.48
N ILE A 188 -8.65 19.73 -12.37
CA ILE A 188 -7.62 20.37 -13.20
C ILE A 188 -6.95 19.29 -14.04
N LEU A 189 -6.98 19.48 -15.34
CA LEU A 189 -6.37 18.59 -16.31
C LEU A 189 -5.32 19.35 -17.12
N THR A 190 -4.12 18.80 -17.23
CA THR A 190 -3.14 19.25 -18.23
C THR A 190 -3.24 18.37 -19.47
N LEU A 191 -3.10 19.01 -20.64
CA LEU A 191 -3.20 18.36 -21.94
C LEU A 191 -2.11 18.92 -22.85
N ASN A 192 -1.57 18.08 -23.73
CA ASN A 192 -0.65 18.53 -24.77
C ASN A 192 -1.41 19.32 -25.84
N SER A 193 -0.87 20.48 -26.22
CA SER A 193 -1.50 21.33 -27.24
C SER A 193 -1.61 20.65 -28.60
N ASP A 194 -0.66 19.75 -28.88
CA ASP A 194 -0.53 19.09 -30.17
C ASP A 194 -1.67 18.08 -30.34
N GLU A 195 -1.93 17.25 -29.31
CA GLU A 195 -3.07 16.33 -29.26
C GLU A 195 -4.42 17.04 -29.40
N ILE A 196 -4.60 18.19 -28.74
CA ILE A 196 -5.85 18.98 -28.86
C ILE A 196 -6.01 19.56 -30.26
N SER A 197 -4.92 19.98 -30.90
CA SER A 197 -4.98 20.66 -32.19
C SER A 197 -5.45 19.76 -33.34
N GLU A 198 -5.28 18.46 -33.17
CA GLU A 198 -5.67 17.44 -34.13
C GLU A 198 -7.14 17.00 -33.99
N ILE A 199 -7.81 17.35 -32.89
CA ILE A 199 -9.21 16.99 -32.63
C ILE A 199 -10.17 17.90 -33.42
N ASP A 200 -11.14 17.31 -34.13
CA ASP A 200 -12.23 18.07 -34.74
C ASP A 200 -13.14 18.64 -33.64
N LYS A 201 -13.31 19.97 -33.64
CA LYS A 201 -14.20 20.69 -32.72
C LYS A 201 -15.66 20.21 -32.78
N ARG A 202 -16.06 19.53 -33.85
CA ARG A 202 -17.41 18.96 -34.00
C ARG A 202 -17.63 17.70 -33.15
N GLU A 203 -16.56 17.01 -32.77
CA GLU A 203 -16.63 15.77 -32.00
C GLU A 203 -16.61 16.02 -30.48
N LEU A 204 -16.10 17.19 -30.07
CA LEU A 204 -16.09 17.62 -28.68
C LEU A 204 -17.41 18.28 -28.27
N LYS A 205 -18.03 17.75 -27.22
CA LYS A 205 -19.23 18.29 -26.56
C LYS A 205 -18.91 19.48 -25.63
N LEU A 206 -17.64 19.77 -25.38
CA LEU A 206 -17.19 20.91 -24.58
C LEU A 206 -16.34 21.89 -25.41
N ASP A 207 -16.39 23.18 -25.03
CA ASP A 207 -15.43 24.15 -25.51
C ASP A 207 -14.20 24.20 -24.59
N ILE A 208 -13.12 23.54 -25.00
CA ILE A 208 -11.85 23.54 -24.27
C ILE A 208 -11.34 24.97 -24.02
N ASN A 209 -11.59 25.92 -24.93
CA ASN A 209 -11.12 27.29 -24.77
C ASN A 209 -11.84 28.02 -23.64
N PHE A 210 -13.09 27.67 -23.37
CA PHE A 210 -13.85 28.21 -22.25
C PHE A 210 -13.28 27.78 -20.89
N PHE A 211 -12.87 26.51 -20.78
CA PHE A 211 -12.31 25.94 -19.56
C PHE A 211 -10.80 26.21 -19.40
N LYS A 212 -10.11 26.59 -20.47
CA LYS A 212 -8.67 26.87 -20.47
C LYS A 212 -8.31 27.98 -19.48
N ARG A 213 -7.54 27.63 -18.45
CA ARG A 213 -7.02 28.59 -17.46
C ARG A 213 -5.60 29.07 -17.76
N ALA A 214 -4.78 28.24 -18.40
CA ALA A 214 -3.41 28.59 -18.76
C ALA A 214 -3.02 27.92 -20.08
N SER A 215 -2.10 28.56 -20.82
CA SER A 215 -1.39 27.98 -21.96
C SER A 215 0.10 28.16 -21.72
N LEU A 216 0.84 27.07 -21.60
CA LEU A 216 2.26 27.11 -21.32
C LEU A 216 3.01 26.69 -22.58
N THR A 217 3.94 27.53 -23.02
CA THR A 217 4.71 27.31 -24.25
C THR A 217 6.20 27.56 -24.00
N LYS A 218 7.06 27.23 -24.97
CA LYS A 218 8.50 27.55 -24.88
C LYS A 218 8.76 29.06 -24.75
N THR A 219 7.85 29.91 -25.24
CA THR A 219 7.91 31.37 -25.14
C THR A 219 7.25 31.89 -23.87
N SER A 220 6.13 31.28 -23.43
CA SER A 220 5.41 31.59 -22.19
C SER A 220 5.51 30.41 -21.21
N ARG A 221 6.69 30.28 -20.58
CA ARG A 221 7.01 29.11 -19.75
C ARG A 221 6.35 29.18 -18.38
N PHE A 222 6.05 28.00 -17.83
CA PHE A 222 5.70 27.85 -16.42
C PHE A 222 6.79 28.47 -15.53
N LEU A 223 6.43 29.32 -14.58
CA LEU A 223 7.35 30.04 -13.67
C LEU A 223 8.43 30.94 -14.35
N GLY A 224 8.35 31.20 -15.66
CA GLY A 224 9.26 32.11 -16.37
C GLY A 224 10.72 31.66 -16.49
N ARG A 225 11.07 30.42 -16.10
CA ARG A 225 12.46 29.91 -16.12
C ARG A 225 12.71 28.98 -17.30
N ARG A 226 13.97 28.96 -17.78
CA ARG A 226 14.43 27.93 -18.74
C ARG A 226 14.64 26.62 -17.99
N TYR A 227 13.83 25.62 -18.30
CA TYR A 227 14.05 24.24 -17.88
C TYR A 227 15.01 23.59 -18.89
N GLN A 228 16.13 23.10 -18.40
CA GLN A 228 16.96 22.14 -19.14
C GLN A 228 16.76 20.79 -18.47
N GLU A 229 16.36 19.78 -19.23
CA GLU A 229 16.51 18.41 -18.77
C GLU A 229 17.98 18.17 -18.45
N LYS A 230 18.26 17.68 -17.24
CA LYS A 230 19.57 17.09 -16.98
C LYS A 230 19.68 15.87 -17.87
N SER A 231 20.46 15.97 -18.94
CA SER A 231 20.94 14.82 -19.68
C SER A 231 21.55 13.85 -18.66
N ARG A 232 20.97 12.66 -18.53
CA ARG A 232 21.57 11.58 -17.71
C ARG A 232 22.96 11.31 -18.27
N SER A 233 23.98 11.68 -17.50
CA SER A 233 25.37 11.27 -17.68
C SER A 233 25.56 9.85 -17.15
#